data_AF-A0A8J6JKB3-F1
#
_entry.id   AF-A0A8J6JKB3-F1
#
_cell.length_a   1.000
_cell.length_b   1.000
_cell.length_c   1.000
_cell.angle_alpha   90.00
_cell.angle_beta   90.00
_cell.angle_gamma   90.00
#
_symmetry.space_group_name_H-M   'P 1'
#
loop_
_entity.id
_entity.type
_entity.pdbx_description
1 polymer ?
#
loop_
_entity_poly.entity_id
_entity_poly.type
_entity_poly.pdbx_seq_one_letter_code
_entity_poly.pdbx_strand_id
1 'polypeptide(L)'
;MMRRALLLAMLTAPALAQQVLYQPLPPAGSAYLRIANGTGEPLRVGALNPGTLTTGMLTLGTGTAQRISPYAVQLEVAGRPVALALSAGAARGEASLPLQPGSFNTLVVLATGAALRVVPLVDETQFNQTRARLTFYNATANCAGGGLALDPAGQAVFADVAPGAARMRSVNPVSAQVRVGCDAARSPAFALGGLEAGGQYSIWLMAPAGQPIGFVTRDTTAPWTR
;
A
#
# COMPACT_ATOMS: atom_id res chain seq x y z
N MET A 1 14.83 68.95 15.71
CA MET A 1 15.89 67.94 15.52
C MET A 1 15.67 66.81 16.53
N MET A 2 15.28 65.61 16.11
CA MET A 2 15.95 64.34 16.44
C MET A 2 15.12 63.18 15.86
N ARG A 3 15.79 62.35 15.05
CA ARG A 3 15.28 61.19 14.31
C ARG A 3 14.75 60.10 15.27
N ARG A 4 13.58 59.52 14.95
CA ARG A 4 13.19 58.18 15.45
C ARG A 4 13.42 57.16 14.34
N ALA A 5 14.37 56.26 14.57
CA ALA A 5 14.75 55.17 13.69
C ALA A 5 13.69 54.05 13.72
N LEU A 6 13.30 53.57 12.54
CA LEU A 6 12.42 52.42 12.35
C LEU A 6 13.29 51.16 12.28
N LEU A 7 13.13 50.24 13.24
CA LEU A 7 13.82 48.94 13.26
C LEU A 7 12.96 47.90 12.53
N LEU A 8 13.51 47.36 11.44
CA LEU A 8 12.95 46.30 10.61
C LEU A 8 13.25 44.94 11.29
N ALA A 9 12.24 44.27 11.85
CA ALA A 9 12.40 42.91 12.39
C ALA A 9 12.20 41.89 11.25
N MET A 10 13.30 41.24 10.83
CA MET A 10 13.25 40.12 9.90
C MET A 10 12.68 38.88 10.60
N LEU A 11 11.59 38.35 10.05
CA LEU A 11 11.01 37.06 10.41
C LEU A 11 11.95 35.94 9.94
N THR A 12 12.66 35.29 10.87
CA THR A 12 13.32 34.00 10.60
C THR A 12 12.29 32.88 10.73
N ALA A 13 11.86 32.31 9.59
CA ALA A 13 11.10 31.06 9.59
C ALA A 13 12.02 29.89 10.01
N PRO A 14 11.61 29.01 10.93
CA PRO A 14 12.41 27.84 11.25
C PRO A 14 12.34 26.83 10.10
N ALA A 15 13.51 26.46 9.59
CA ALA A 15 13.67 25.38 8.64
C ALA A 15 13.35 24.03 9.31
N LEU A 16 12.27 23.37 8.89
CA LEU A 16 11.96 21.99 9.30
C LEU A 16 12.70 21.01 8.38
N ALA A 17 13.98 20.74 8.66
CA ALA A 17 14.76 19.79 7.88
C ALA A 17 15.72 18.95 8.73
N GLN A 18 15.27 18.41 9.87
CA GLN A 18 16.07 17.45 10.68
C GLN A 18 15.19 16.48 11.49
N GLN A 19 14.64 15.41 10.91
CA GLN A 19 13.87 14.40 11.69
C GLN A 19 14.08 12.92 11.31
N VAL A 20 15.17 12.54 10.61
CA VAL A 20 15.35 11.14 10.15
C VAL A 20 16.46 10.35 10.88
N LEU A 21 17.02 10.85 11.99
CA LEU A 21 18.18 10.17 12.62
C LEU A 21 17.85 9.16 13.74
N TYR A 22 16.63 9.14 14.29
CA TYR A 22 16.32 8.35 15.50
C TYR A 22 14.99 7.58 15.44
N GLN A 23 14.51 7.19 14.26
CA GLN A 23 13.39 6.25 14.24
C GLN A 23 13.88 4.89 14.75
N PRO A 24 13.25 4.32 15.79
CA PRO A 24 13.70 3.06 16.33
C PRO A 24 13.48 1.97 15.26
N LEU A 25 14.51 1.16 15.03
CA LEU A 25 14.44 0.03 14.10
C LEU A 25 13.72 -1.13 14.81
N PRO A 26 12.74 -1.79 14.15
CA PRO A 26 12.12 -3.00 14.70
C PRO A 26 13.17 -4.05 15.09
N PRO A 27 12.92 -4.82 16.16
CA PRO A 27 13.86 -5.85 16.60
C PRO A 27 14.05 -6.93 15.53
N ALA A 28 15.19 -7.62 15.58
CA ALA A 28 15.42 -8.81 14.77
C ALA A 28 14.28 -9.83 14.97
N GLY A 29 13.90 -10.52 13.89
CA GLY A 29 12.73 -11.42 13.92
C GLY A 29 11.40 -10.74 13.61
N SER A 30 11.37 -9.43 13.35
CA SER A 30 10.18 -8.71 12.91
C SER A 30 9.93 -8.86 11.40
N ALA A 31 8.68 -8.70 10.97
CA ALA A 31 8.29 -8.55 9.57
C ALA A 31 7.34 -7.35 9.39
N TYR A 32 7.07 -6.98 8.15
CA TYR A 32 6.18 -5.88 7.80
C TYR A 32 4.95 -6.44 7.09
N LEU A 33 3.76 -6.05 7.56
CA LEU A 33 2.49 -6.47 6.98
C LEU A 33 1.64 -5.26 6.67
N ARG A 34 1.17 -5.17 5.43
CA ARG A 34 0.16 -4.24 4.96
C ARG A 34 -1.09 -5.00 4.57
N ILE A 35 -2.26 -4.38 4.75
CA ILE A 35 -3.55 -4.95 4.36
C ILE A 35 -4.18 -4.07 3.28
N ALA A 36 -4.73 -4.72 2.27
CA ALA A 36 -5.45 -4.10 1.17
C ALA A 36 -6.91 -4.57 1.16
N ASN A 37 -7.85 -3.63 1.28
CA ASN A 37 -9.28 -3.88 1.20
C ASN A 37 -9.73 -3.93 -0.27
N GLY A 38 -9.82 -5.13 -0.83
CA GLY A 38 -10.40 -5.40 -2.14
C GLY A 38 -11.90 -5.70 -2.09
N THR A 39 -12.58 -5.49 -0.96
CA THR A 39 -14.02 -5.72 -0.80
C THR A 39 -14.86 -4.49 -1.15
N GLY A 40 -16.17 -4.67 -1.29
CA GLY A 40 -17.14 -3.58 -1.49
C GLY A 40 -17.50 -2.84 -0.20
N GLU A 41 -17.05 -3.31 0.96
CA GLU A 41 -17.45 -2.84 2.28
C GLU A 41 -16.24 -2.37 3.10
N PRO A 42 -16.42 -1.56 4.16
CA PRO A 42 -15.35 -1.29 5.10
C PRO A 42 -14.84 -2.59 5.74
N LEU A 43 -13.53 -2.80 5.68
CA LEU A 43 -12.88 -3.97 6.23
C LEU A 43 -12.38 -3.69 7.65
N ARG A 44 -12.75 -4.53 8.60
CA ARG A 44 -12.20 -4.56 9.95
C ARG A 44 -11.28 -5.76 10.11
N VAL A 45 -10.13 -5.52 10.72
CA VAL A 45 -9.09 -6.53 10.97
C VAL A 45 -8.70 -6.48 12.44
N GLY A 46 -8.93 -7.59 13.15
CA GLY A 46 -8.51 -7.78 14.53
C GLY A 46 -7.43 -8.85 14.63
N ALA A 47 -6.61 -8.78 15.68
CA ALA A 47 -5.67 -9.85 16.01
C ALA A 47 -6.38 -11.01 16.72
N LEU A 48 -6.05 -12.24 16.37
CA LEU A 48 -6.52 -13.46 17.06
C LEU A 48 -5.52 -13.97 18.10
N ASN A 49 -4.24 -13.62 17.95
CA ASN A 49 -3.20 -13.94 18.92
C ASN A 49 -2.53 -12.67 19.47
N PRO A 50 -2.11 -12.66 20.76
CA PRO A 50 -1.36 -11.56 21.34
C PRO A 50 -0.09 -11.24 20.56
N GLY A 51 0.26 -9.96 20.45
CA GLY A 51 1.47 -9.51 19.75
C GLY A 51 1.32 -9.34 18.22
N THR A 52 0.18 -9.74 17.66
CA THR A 52 -0.22 -9.44 16.28
C THR A 52 -0.95 -8.10 16.22
N LEU A 53 -0.68 -7.28 15.19
CA LEU A 53 -1.22 -5.91 15.05
C LEU A 53 -0.98 -5.04 16.30
N THR A 54 0.21 -4.42 16.36
CA THR A 54 0.68 -3.57 17.48
C THR A 54 -0.28 -2.44 17.88
N THR A 55 -1.21 -2.05 17.01
CA THR A 55 -2.16 -0.93 17.19
C THR A 55 -3.62 -1.34 17.43
N GLY A 56 -3.94 -2.63 17.59
CA GLY A 56 -5.32 -3.10 17.85
C GLY A 56 -6.14 -3.30 16.57
N MET A 57 -7.45 -3.03 16.63
CA MET A 57 -8.37 -3.23 15.49
C MET A 57 -8.10 -2.20 14.37
N LEU A 58 -7.70 -2.67 13.19
CA LEU A 58 -7.54 -1.85 12.00
C LEU A 58 -8.88 -1.77 11.23
N THR A 59 -9.26 -0.58 10.78
CA THR A 59 -10.40 -0.39 9.86
C THR A 59 -9.92 0.27 8.57
N LEU A 60 -10.26 -0.32 7.42
CA LEU A 60 -9.97 0.19 6.08
C LEU A 60 -11.29 0.51 5.36
N GLY A 61 -11.33 1.64 4.69
CA GLY A 61 -12.50 2.10 3.95
C GLY A 61 -12.57 1.54 2.52
N THR A 62 -13.53 2.04 1.76
CA THR A 62 -13.78 1.67 0.35
C THR A 62 -13.39 2.78 -0.64
N GLY A 63 -13.01 3.96 -0.17
CA GLY A 63 -12.37 4.97 -1.00
C GLY A 63 -10.90 4.63 -1.26
N THR A 64 -10.36 5.06 -2.40
CA THR A 64 -9.01 4.70 -2.86
C THR A 64 -7.93 5.03 -1.84
N ALA A 65 -8.05 6.16 -1.13
CA ALA A 65 -7.12 6.58 -0.08
C ALA A 65 -7.22 5.76 1.22
N GLN A 66 -8.35 5.09 1.48
CA GLN A 66 -8.59 4.35 2.72
C GLN A 66 -8.51 2.82 2.57
N ARG A 67 -8.32 2.32 1.34
CA ARG A 67 -8.28 0.87 1.06
C ARG A 67 -6.99 0.20 1.49
N ILE A 68 -5.90 0.94 1.62
CA ILE A 68 -4.55 0.40 1.79
C ILE A 68 -3.98 0.91 3.10
N SER A 69 -3.60 0.00 3.99
CA SER A 69 -2.91 0.39 5.23
C SER A 69 -1.46 0.80 4.95
N PRO A 70 -0.79 1.52 5.85
CA PRO A 70 0.67 1.47 5.94
C PRO A 70 1.14 0.04 6.25
N TYR A 71 2.42 -0.24 6.01
CA TYR A 71 3.05 -1.43 6.56
C TYR A 71 3.16 -1.32 8.08
N ALA A 72 2.58 -2.25 8.81
CA ALA A 72 2.70 -2.37 10.25
C ALA A 72 3.70 -3.45 10.63
N VAL A 73 4.50 -3.18 11.67
CA VAL A 73 5.50 -4.12 12.17
C VAL A 73 4.82 -5.26 12.94
N GLN A 74 5.13 -6.49 12.55
CA GLN A 74 4.75 -7.72 13.24
C GLN A 74 5.99 -8.27 13.96
N LEU A 75 5.90 -8.50 15.26
CA LEU A 75 7.02 -8.92 16.09
C LEU A 75 7.11 -10.44 16.20
N GLU A 76 8.34 -10.95 16.32
CA GLU A 76 8.67 -12.37 16.58
C GLU A 76 7.90 -13.35 15.66
N VAL A 77 7.98 -13.14 14.35
CA VAL A 77 7.20 -13.93 13.37
C VAL A 77 7.84 -15.29 13.06
N ALA A 78 9.07 -15.53 13.50
CA ALA A 78 9.78 -16.78 13.25
C ALA A 78 9.05 -17.97 13.92
N GLY A 79 8.48 -18.85 13.11
CA GLY A 79 7.73 -20.02 13.59
C GLY A 79 6.38 -19.68 14.25
N ARG A 80 5.98 -18.40 14.26
CA ARG A 80 4.72 -17.94 14.86
C ARG A 80 3.87 -17.22 13.83
N PRO A 81 2.82 -17.85 13.28
CA PRO A 81 1.99 -17.20 12.27
C PRO A 81 1.23 -16.01 12.87
N VAL A 82 1.08 -14.99 12.04
CA VAL A 82 0.23 -13.83 12.31
C VAL A 82 -1.22 -14.24 12.06
N ALA A 83 -2.04 -14.28 13.11
CA ALA A 83 -3.43 -14.72 13.03
C ALA A 83 -4.39 -13.53 13.13
N LEU A 84 -5.28 -13.39 12.15
CA LEU A 84 -6.17 -12.24 11.99
C LEU A 84 -7.63 -12.67 11.86
N ALA A 85 -8.53 -11.95 12.53
CA ALA A 85 -9.97 -12.00 12.31
C ALA A 85 -10.37 -10.87 11.35
N LEU A 86 -11.17 -11.19 10.34
CA LEU A 86 -11.58 -10.30 9.27
C LEU A 86 -13.10 -10.18 9.23
N SER A 87 -13.60 -8.97 9.02
CA SER A 87 -15.02 -8.74 8.75
C SER A 87 -15.24 -7.58 7.80
N ALA A 88 -16.18 -7.74 6.86
CA ALA A 88 -16.61 -6.69 5.94
C ALA A 88 -18.11 -6.85 5.69
N GLY A 89 -18.92 -5.91 6.19
CA GLY A 89 -20.38 -6.09 6.25
C GLY A 89 -20.77 -7.39 6.97
N ALA A 90 -21.55 -8.24 6.29
CA ALA A 90 -21.92 -9.56 6.80
C ALA A 90 -20.83 -10.63 6.60
N ALA A 91 -19.86 -10.39 5.70
CA ALA A 91 -18.83 -11.36 5.39
C ALA A 91 -17.80 -11.47 6.52
N ARG A 92 -17.37 -12.70 6.80
CA ARG A 92 -16.38 -13.03 7.84
C ARG A 92 -15.28 -13.92 7.28
N GLY A 93 -14.13 -13.88 7.92
CA GLY A 93 -13.03 -14.81 7.63
C GLY A 93 -11.90 -14.66 8.65
N GLU A 94 -10.94 -15.55 8.53
CA GLU A 94 -9.72 -15.53 9.31
C GLU A 94 -8.51 -15.71 8.39
N ALA A 95 -7.35 -15.24 8.81
CA ALA A 95 -6.10 -15.44 8.11
C ALA A 95 -5.02 -15.91 9.08
N SER A 96 -4.17 -16.83 8.62
CA SER A 96 -2.97 -17.26 9.33
C SER A 96 -1.79 -17.13 8.39
N LEU A 97 -0.85 -16.24 8.69
CA LEU A 97 0.22 -15.83 7.79
C LEU A 97 1.60 -16.22 8.36
N PRO A 98 2.32 -17.17 7.72
CA PRO A 98 3.67 -17.53 8.13
C PRO A 98 4.69 -16.53 7.57
N LEU A 99 4.77 -15.35 8.18
CA LEU A 99 5.67 -14.28 7.74
C LEU A 99 7.12 -14.64 8.03
N GLN A 100 8.02 -14.28 7.11
CA GLN A 100 9.47 -14.46 7.30
C GLN A 100 10.08 -13.21 7.95
N PRO A 101 11.05 -13.35 8.88
CA PRO A 101 11.80 -12.21 9.39
C PRO A 101 12.38 -11.32 8.28
N GLY A 102 12.25 -10.01 8.42
CA GLY A 102 12.72 -9.01 7.45
C GLY A 102 11.87 -8.86 6.18
N SER A 103 10.83 -9.68 6.00
CA SER A 103 9.98 -9.61 4.80
C SER A 103 8.98 -8.47 4.85
N PHE A 104 8.67 -7.92 3.68
CA PHE A 104 7.50 -7.05 3.45
C PHE A 104 6.40 -7.89 2.82
N ASN A 105 5.19 -7.78 3.36
CA ASN A 105 4.07 -8.61 2.97
C ASN A 105 2.82 -7.74 2.79
N THR A 106 2.06 -8.07 1.76
CA THR A 106 0.76 -7.48 1.48
C THR A 106 -0.30 -8.58 1.58
N LEU A 107 -1.33 -8.34 2.39
CA LEU A 107 -2.52 -9.19 2.46
C LEU A 107 -3.67 -8.50 1.73
N VAL A 108 -4.06 -9.03 0.58
CA VAL A 108 -5.29 -8.59 -0.11
C VAL A 108 -6.47 -9.37 0.43
N VAL A 109 -7.50 -8.66 0.89
CA VAL A 109 -8.76 -9.27 1.36
C VAL A 109 -9.85 -9.04 0.33
N LEU A 110 -10.46 -10.13 -0.14
CA LEU A 110 -11.49 -10.15 -1.16
C LEU A 110 -12.78 -10.73 -0.58
N ALA A 111 -13.93 -10.24 -1.05
CA ALA A 111 -15.23 -10.82 -0.69
C ALA A 111 -15.57 -11.96 -1.67
N THR A 112 -16.15 -13.03 -1.16
CA THR A 112 -16.67 -14.16 -1.94
C THR A 112 -17.99 -14.60 -1.32
N GLY A 113 -19.07 -13.92 -1.71
CA GLY A 113 -20.37 -14.07 -1.04
C GLY A 113 -20.28 -13.64 0.43
N ALA A 114 -20.66 -14.53 1.35
CA ALA A 114 -20.60 -14.31 2.79
C ALA A 114 -19.23 -14.64 3.43
N ALA A 115 -18.25 -15.07 2.64
CA ALA A 115 -16.90 -15.37 3.12
C ALA A 115 -15.89 -14.31 2.66
N LEU A 116 -14.82 -14.15 3.45
CA LEU A 116 -13.65 -13.39 3.04
C LEU A 116 -12.53 -14.34 2.61
N ARG A 117 -11.97 -14.11 1.43
CA ARG A 117 -10.77 -14.77 0.92
C ARG A 117 -9.57 -13.85 1.12
N VAL A 118 -8.44 -14.44 1.53
CA VAL A 118 -7.17 -13.73 1.61
C VAL A 118 -6.20 -14.16 0.54
N VAL A 119 -5.42 -13.21 0.04
CA VAL A 119 -4.33 -13.43 -0.91
C VAL A 119 -3.06 -12.82 -0.31
N PRO A 120 -2.16 -13.63 0.26
CA PRO A 120 -0.88 -13.14 0.75
C PRO A 120 0.10 -12.97 -0.41
N LEU A 121 0.81 -11.84 -0.42
CA LEU A 121 1.92 -11.56 -1.31
C LEU A 121 3.16 -11.21 -0.49
N VAL A 122 4.31 -11.73 -0.91
CA VAL A 122 5.61 -11.25 -0.46
C VAL A 122 6.07 -10.18 -1.42
N ASP A 123 6.31 -8.98 -0.90
CA ASP A 123 6.68 -7.82 -1.70
C ASP A 123 8.17 -7.82 -2.01
N GLU A 124 8.52 -7.56 -3.27
CA GLU A 124 9.91 -7.41 -3.67
C GLU A 124 10.50 -6.11 -3.11
N THR A 125 11.59 -6.24 -2.36
CA THR A 125 12.32 -5.12 -1.76
C THR A 125 13.60 -4.85 -2.54
N GLN A 126 13.50 -4.04 -3.60
CA GLN A 126 14.68 -3.44 -4.22
C GLN A 126 14.75 -1.96 -3.85
N PHE A 127 15.94 -1.51 -3.42
CA PHE A 127 16.20 -0.11 -3.13
C PHE A 127 17.01 0.52 -4.26
N ASN A 128 16.53 1.64 -4.79
CA ASN A 128 17.25 2.48 -5.74
C ASN A 128 17.03 3.94 -5.33
N GLN A 129 18.10 4.63 -4.94
CA GLN A 129 18.01 6.02 -4.47
C GLN A 129 17.65 7.02 -5.58
N THR A 130 17.88 6.66 -6.85
CA THR A 130 17.77 7.57 -8.00
C THR A 130 16.46 7.41 -8.78
N ARG A 131 15.72 6.32 -8.55
CA ARG A 131 14.51 5.96 -9.29
C ARG A 131 13.36 5.69 -8.33
N ALA A 132 12.14 5.97 -8.78
CA ALA A 132 10.95 5.55 -8.07
C ALA A 132 10.71 4.06 -8.31
N ARG A 133 10.19 3.37 -7.30
CA ARG A 133 9.73 1.99 -7.42
C ARG A 133 8.23 1.97 -7.62
N LEU A 134 7.79 1.27 -8.65
CA LEU A 134 6.37 1.07 -8.96
C LEU A 134 6.04 -0.42 -8.91
N THR A 135 5.12 -0.80 -8.04
CA THR A 135 4.61 -2.17 -7.96
C THR A 135 3.14 -2.20 -8.37
N PHE A 136 2.81 -2.98 -9.39
CA PHE A 136 1.43 -3.21 -9.81
C PHE A 136 0.88 -4.47 -9.13
N TYR A 137 -0.26 -4.35 -8.47
CA TYR A 137 -0.98 -5.44 -7.81
C TYR A 137 -2.26 -5.76 -8.57
N ASN A 138 -2.40 -7.00 -9.03
CA ASN A 138 -3.67 -7.53 -9.50
C ASN A 138 -4.46 -8.10 -8.32
N ALA A 139 -5.22 -7.25 -7.64
CA ALA A 139 -6.08 -7.59 -6.50
C ALA A 139 -7.49 -8.02 -6.95
N THR A 140 -7.57 -8.77 -8.05
CA THR A 140 -8.82 -9.28 -8.62
C THR A 140 -8.71 -10.79 -8.83
N ALA A 141 -9.58 -11.58 -8.17
CA ALA A 141 -9.48 -13.04 -8.14
C ALA A 141 -9.63 -13.72 -9.51
N ASN A 142 -10.40 -13.12 -10.43
CA ASN A 142 -10.75 -13.73 -11.72
C ASN A 142 -10.10 -13.00 -12.90
N CYS A 143 -8.99 -12.30 -12.66
CA CYS A 143 -8.35 -11.48 -13.69
C CYS A 143 -7.07 -12.09 -14.23
N ALA A 144 -7.15 -12.85 -15.32
CA ALA A 144 -5.99 -13.52 -15.90
C ALA A 144 -5.00 -12.54 -16.54
N GLY A 145 -5.50 -11.53 -17.27
CA GLY A 145 -4.71 -10.51 -17.96
C GLY A 145 -4.68 -9.17 -17.24
N GLY A 146 -4.35 -9.13 -15.96
CA GLY A 146 -4.26 -7.88 -15.20
C GLY A 146 -3.15 -6.98 -15.75
N GLY A 147 -3.46 -5.71 -16.04
CA GLY A 147 -2.50 -4.80 -16.65
C GLY A 147 -2.67 -3.34 -16.29
N LEU A 148 -1.61 -2.58 -16.55
CA LEU A 148 -1.53 -1.13 -16.47
C LEU A 148 -1.02 -0.61 -17.82
N ALA A 149 -1.72 0.34 -18.41
CA ALA A 149 -1.32 0.98 -19.66
C ALA A 149 -1.38 2.50 -19.58
N LEU A 150 -0.54 3.16 -20.39
CA LEU A 150 -0.62 4.59 -20.64
C LEU A 150 -1.94 4.93 -21.33
N ASP A 151 -2.54 6.06 -20.98
CA ASP A 151 -3.75 6.59 -21.61
C ASP A 151 -3.41 7.91 -22.34
N PRO A 152 -3.91 8.14 -23.57
CA PRO A 152 -4.75 7.25 -24.39
C PRO A 152 -3.95 6.23 -25.22
N ALA A 153 -2.61 6.34 -25.25
CA ALA A 153 -1.73 5.62 -26.17
C ALA A 153 -1.81 4.08 -26.08
N GLY A 154 -2.28 3.53 -24.95
CA GLY A 154 -2.48 2.09 -24.76
C GLY A 154 -1.19 1.28 -24.55
N GLN A 155 -0.02 1.92 -24.56
CA GLN A 155 1.25 1.24 -24.31
C GLN A 155 1.27 0.62 -22.90
N ALA A 156 1.57 -0.68 -22.82
CA ALA A 156 1.62 -1.39 -21.56
C ALA A 156 2.83 -0.96 -20.71
N VAL A 157 2.55 -0.66 -19.43
CA VAL A 157 3.55 -0.50 -18.37
C VAL A 157 3.74 -1.82 -17.62
N PHE A 158 2.63 -2.52 -17.36
CA PHE A 158 2.60 -3.90 -16.87
C PHE A 158 1.56 -4.67 -17.68
N ALA A 159 1.88 -5.90 -18.06
CA ALA A 159 1.00 -6.80 -18.79
C ALA A 159 1.01 -8.18 -18.11
N ASP A 160 -0.06 -8.93 -18.31
CA ASP A 160 -0.19 -10.34 -17.93
C ASP A 160 0.17 -10.64 -16.47
N VAL A 161 -0.19 -9.71 -15.57
CA VAL A 161 -0.01 -9.93 -14.14
C VAL A 161 -1.15 -10.82 -13.66
N ALA A 162 -0.81 -12.05 -13.29
CA ALA A 162 -1.76 -13.08 -12.87
C ALA A 162 -2.65 -12.63 -11.69
N PRO A 163 -3.83 -13.25 -11.50
CA PRO A 163 -4.70 -12.97 -10.37
C PRO A 163 -3.96 -13.15 -9.04
N GLY A 164 -4.05 -12.16 -8.15
CA GLY A 164 -3.39 -12.23 -6.84
C GLY A 164 -1.87 -12.14 -6.89
N ALA A 165 -1.30 -11.68 -8.01
CA ALA A 165 0.13 -11.45 -8.16
C ALA A 165 0.47 -9.95 -8.17
N ALA A 166 1.75 -9.68 -7.93
CA ALA A 166 2.34 -8.36 -8.11
C ALA A 166 3.55 -8.42 -9.04
N ARG A 167 3.85 -7.29 -9.67
CA ARG A 167 5.07 -7.07 -10.46
C ARG A 167 5.65 -5.69 -10.17
N MET A 168 6.96 -5.62 -10.06
CA MET A 168 7.67 -4.40 -9.71
C MET A 168 8.56 -3.92 -10.87
N ARG A 169 8.66 -2.60 -11.03
CA ARG A 169 9.60 -1.94 -11.94
C ARG A 169 10.19 -0.69 -11.28
N SER A 170 11.48 -0.46 -11.53
CA SER A 170 12.09 0.85 -11.29
C SER A 170 11.80 1.77 -12.47
N VAL A 171 11.36 3.00 -12.19
CA VAL A 171 11.02 4.02 -13.20
C VAL A 171 11.68 5.34 -12.84
N ASN A 172 11.99 6.14 -13.87
CA ASN A 172 12.35 7.54 -13.62
C ASN A 172 11.11 8.28 -13.09
N PRO A 173 11.31 9.34 -12.28
CA PRO A 173 10.25 10.30 -11.99
C PRO A 173 9.54 10.73 -13.27
N VAL A 174 8.25 10.43 -13.38
CA VAL A 174 7.44 10.71 -14.57
C VAL A 174 6.04 11.11 -14.14
N SER A 175 5.38 11.88 -14.99
CA SER A 175 3.95 12.17 -14.90
C SER A 175 3.26 11.60 -16.15
N ALA A 176 2.20 10.82 -15.96
CA ALA A 176 1.43 10.20 -17.03
C ALA A 176 -0.04 10.01 -16.62
N GLN A 177 -0.93 9.91 -17.60
CA GLN A 177 -2.26 9.33 -17.37
C GLN A 177 -2.19 7.82 -17.65
N VAL A 178 -2.78 7.05 -16.77
CA VAL A 178 -2.78 5.59 -16.86
C VAL A 178 -4.16 5.03 -16.57
N ARG A 179 -4.39 3.80 -17.02
CA ARG A 179 -5.59 3.03 -16.70
C ARG A 179 -5.20 1.60 -16.42
N VAL A 180 -5.85 1.01 -15.43
CA VAL A 180 -5.71 -0.42 -15.16
C VAL A 180 -6.83 -1.16 -15.87
N GLY A 181 -6.62 -2.45 -16.12
CA GLY A 181 -7.62 -3.25 -16.78
C GLY A 181 -7.48 -4.71 -16.48
N CYS A 182 -8.59 -5.39 -16.74
CA CYS A 182 -8.66 -6.82 -16.81
C CYS A 182 -9.24 -7.21 -18.16
N ASP A 183 -8.47 -7.90 -19.00
CA ASP A 183 -8.88 -8.35 -20.33
C ASP A 183 -9.41 -7.20 -21.21
N ALA A 184 -10.73 -7.08 -21.41
CA ALA A 184 -11.36 -5.96 -22.13
C ALA A 184 -11.88 -4.84 -21.20
N ALA A 185 -12.13 -5.13 -19.92
CA ALA A 185 -12.63 -4.17 -18.95
C ALA A 185 -11.51 -3.21 -18.51
N ARG A 186 -11.83 -1.92 -18.40
CA ARG A 186 -10.87 -0.86 -18.04
C ARG A 186 -11.44 0.01 -16.92
N SER A 187 -10.57 0.47 -16.04
CA SER A 187 -10.92 1.54 -15.10
C SER A 187 -11.02 2.87 -15.83
N PRO A 188 -11.64 3.90 -15.22
CA PRO A 188 -11.35 5.28 -15.58
C PRO A 188 -9.83 5.55 -15.53
N ALA A 189 -9.36 6.48 -16.36
CA ALA A 189 -7.97 6.93 -16.31
C ALA A 189 -7.70 7.70 -15.01
N PHE A 190 -6.50 7.55 -14.47
CA PHE A 190 -6.02 8.25 -13.28
C PHE A 190 -4.57 8.69 -13.46
N ALA A 191 -4.21 9.77 -12.76
CA ALA A 191 -2.88 10.34 -12.85
C ALA A 191 -1.85 9.46 -12.11
N LEU A 192 -0.78 9.12 -12.80
CA LEU A 192 0.46 8.62 -12.22
C LEU A 192 1.46 9.77 -12.21
N GLY A 193 1.56 10.48 -11.09
CA GLY A 193 2.45 11.63 -10.94
C GLY A 193 2.95 11.77 -9.50
N GLY A 194 3.85 12.72 -9.27
CA GLY A 194 4.47 12.93 -7.95
C GLY A 194 5.40 11.79 -7.54
N LEU A 195 5.99 11.10 -8.52
CA LEU A 195 6.97 10.04 -8.28
C LEU A 195 8.32 10.64 -7.90
N GLU A 196 8.76 10.37 -6.68
CA GLU A 196 10.02 10.86 -6.13
C GLU A 196 11.12 9.81 -6.26
N ALA A 197 12.37 10.24 -6.42
CA ALA A 197 13.52 9.36 -6.36
C ALA A 197 13.58 8.65 -4.99
N GLY A 198 13.77 7.33 -4.99
CA GLY A 198 13.72 6.51 -3.78
C GLY A 198 12.29 6.27 -3.22
N GLY A 199 11.27 6.90 -3.80
CA GLY A 199 9.88 6.69 -3.42
C GLY A 199 9.38 5.30 -3.84
N GLN A 200 8.46 4.75 -3.05
CA GLN A 200 7.83 3.45 -3.29
C GLN A 200 6.34 3.67 -3.50
N TYR A 201 5.81 3.16 -4.61
CA TYR A 201 4.45 3.38 -5.02
C TYR A 201 3.80 2.06 -5.44
N SER A 202 2.57 1.85 -4.99
CA SER A 202 1.75 0.71 -5.38
C SER A 202 0.61 1.18 -6.28
N ILE A 203 0.41 0.48 -7.40
CA ILE A 203 -0.75 0.64 -8.26
C ILE A 203 -1.66 -0.56 -8.08
N TRP A 204 -2.94 -0.31 -7.89
CA TRP A 204 -3.91 -1.32 -7.55
C TRP A 204 -4.93 -1.48 -8.68
N LEU A 205 -5.07 -2.70 -9.18
CA LEU A 205 -6.25 -3.15 -9.91
C LEU A 205 -7.15 -3.90 -8.92
N MET A 206 -8.36 -3.40 -8.71
CA MET A 206 -9.39 -4.06 -7.90
C MET A 206 -10.72 -4.04 -8.64
N ALA A 207 -11.67 -4.92 -8.28
CA ALA A 207 -13.03 -4.89 -8.83
C ALA A 207 -14.07 -5.39 -7.80
N PRO A 208 -14.24 -4.70 -6.66
CA PRO A 208 -15.12 -5.14 -5.59
C PRO A 208 -16.59 -5.27 -6.00
N ALA A 209 -17.02 -4.50 -7.01
CA ALA A 209 -18.36 -4.54 -7.60
C ALA A 209 -18.36 -5.09 -9.04
N GLY A 210 -17.32 -5.84 -9.42
CA GLY A 210 -17.14 -6.40 -10.77
C GLY A 210 -16.57 -5.42 -11.81
N GLN A 211 -16.67 -4.11 -11.60
CA GLN A 211 -16.03 -3.11 -12.45
C GLN A 211 -14.60 -2.78 -11.97
N PRO A 212 -13.60 -2.72 -12.86
CA PRO A 212 -12.24 -2.35 -12.50
C PRO A 212 -12.15 -0.93 -11.92
N ILE A 213 -11.45 -0.82 -10.80
CA ILE A 213 -10.97 0.45 -10.24
C ILE A 213 -9.45 0.45 -10.23
N GLY A 214 -8.88 1.61 -10.50
CA GLY A 214 -7.45 1.86 -10.57
C GLY A 214 -7.07 3.05 -9.71
N PHE A 215 -5.99 2.92 -8.94
CA PHE A 215 -5.42 4.02 -8.19
C PHE A 215 -3.96 3.74 -7.81
N VAL A 216 -3.25 4.82 -7.47
CA VAL A 216 -1.87 4.77 -6.97
C VAL A 216 -1.84 5.16 -5.50
N THR A 217 -0.98 4.51 -4.72
CA THR A 217 -0.67 4.86 -3.33
C THR A 217 0.83 5.03 -3.17
N ARG A 218 1.26 6.01 -2.36
CA ARG A 218 2.63 6.04 -1.85
C ARG A 218 2.72 5.09 -0.67
N ASP A 219 3.68 4.18 -0.72
CA ASP A 219 3.87 3.19 0.32
C ASP A 219 4.56 3.83 1.52
N THR A 220 4.06 3.51 2.72
CA THR A 220 4.60 4.01 3.98
C THR A 220 4.66 2.87 4.99
N THR A 221 5.59 2.97 5.93
CA THR A 221 5.63 2.10 7.11
C THR A 221 5.10 2.92 8.28
N ALA A 222 4.16 2.36 9.04
CA ALA A 222 3.68 2.98 10.26
C ALA A 222 4.85 3.18 11.24
N PRO A 223 4.90 4.29 11.99
CA PRO A 223 5.89 4.47 13.04
C PRO A 223 5.86 3.27 13.99
N TRP A 224 7.04 2.70 14.25
CA TRP A 224 7.18 1.70 15.29
C TRP A 224 7.53 2.39 16.61
N THR A 225 6.80 2.07 17.67
CA THR A 225 7.10 2.48 19.04
C THR A 225 7.41 1.23 19.87
N ARG A 226 8.41 1.33 20.75
CA ARG A 226 8.74 0.26 21.71
C ARG A 226 7.66 0.10 22.76
#